data_AF-A0A2E9VYL8-F1
#
_entry.id   AF-A0A2E9VYL8-F1
#
_cell.length_a   1.000
_cell.length_b   1.000
_cell.length_c   1.000
_cell.angle_alpha   90.00
_cell.angle_beta   90.00
_cell.angle_gamma   90.00
#
_symmetry.space_group_name_H-M   'P 1'
#
loop_
_entity.id
_entity.type
_entity.pdbx_description
1 polymer ?
#
loop_
_entity_poly.entity_id
_entity_poly.type
_entity_poly.pdbx_seq_one_letter_code
_entity_poly.pdbx_strand_id
1 'polypeptide(L)'
;MHSFLRGLGYFLIWGDFYLVLFFIHSLFVSPISVENYFLEYWQVALDLFQWFGSLNEILNIYFLWWLSLPASLLFSLRFIISTSIGFWIIKKIS
;
A
#
# COMPACT_ATOMS: atom_id res chain seq x y z
N MET A 1 -20.24 -17.98 -0.13
CA MET A 1 -19.40 -17.27 0.87
C MET A 1 -17.95 -17.76 0.88
N HIS A 2 -17.69 -19.07 0.99
CA HIS A 2 -16.32 -19.61 0.94
C HIS A 2 -15.56 -19.33 -0.37
N SER A 3 -16.24 -19.41 -1.53
CA SER A 3 -15.63 -19.07 -2.83
C SER A 3 -15.20 -17.60 -2.92
N PHE A 4 -16.05 -16.69 -2.43
CA PHE A 4 -15.75 -15.26 -2.39
C PHE A 4 -14.54 -14.96 -1.50
N LEU A 5 -14.52 -15.48 -0.28
CA LEU A 5 -13.40 -15.26 0.64
C LEU A 5 -12.10 -15.89 0.13
N ARG A 6 -12.16 -17.05 -0.51
CA ARG A 6 -11.00 -17.65 -1.19
C ARG A 6 -10.49 -16.75 -2.31
N GLY A 7 -11.39 -16.20 -3.13
CA GLY A 7 -11.05 -15.23 -4.18
C GLY A 7 -10.41 -13.95 -3.61
N LEU A 8 -10.97 -13.39 -2.53
CA LEU A 8 -10.40 -12.24 -1.82
C LEU A 8 -9.00 -12.55 -1.29
N GLY A 9 -8.77 -13.73 -0.72
CA GLY A 9 -7.46 -14.14 -0.24
C GLY A 9 -6.42 -14.18 -1.36
N TYR A 10 -6.76 -14.76 -2.52
CA TYR A 10 -5.86 -14.75 -3.68
C TYR A 10 -5.67 -13.34 -4.26
N PHE A 11 -6.71 -12.51 -4.27
CA PHE A 11 -6.60 -11.12 -4.70
C PHE A 11 -5.64 -10.32 -3.80
N LEU A 12 -5.63 -10.54 -2.49
CA LEU A 12 -4.68 -9.86 -1.60
C LEU A 12 -3.23 -10.33 -1.81
N ILE A 13 -3.01 -11.62 -2.13
CA ILE A 13 -1.68 -12.15 -2.42
C ILE A 13 -1.16 -11.64 -3.77
N TRP A 14 -1.98 -11.77 -4.82
CA TRP A 14 -1.54 -11.48 -6.19
C TRP A 14 -1.78 -10.04 -6.61
N GLY A 15 -2.88 -9.44 -6.14
CA GLY A 15 -3.27 -8.08 -6.46
C GLY A 15 -2.21 -7.09 -6.02
N ASP A 16 -1.50 -7.34 -4.93
CA ASP A 16 -0.44 -6.46 -4.42
C ASP A 16 0.97 -6.79 -4.94
N PHE A 17 1.12 -7.70 -5.91
CA PHE A 17 2.43 -8.04 -6.47
C PHE A 17 3.13 -6.83 -7.13
N TYR A 18 2.36 -5.89 -7.69
CA TYR A 18 2.93 -4.65 -8.26
C TYR A 18 3.66 -3.79 -7.20
N LEU A 19 3.32 -3.92 -5.91
CA LEU A 19 4.02 -3.20 -4.84
C LEU A 19 5.47 -3.66 -4.70
N VAL A 20 5.80 -4.90 -5.09
CA VAL A 20 7.19 -5.37 -5.14
C VAL A 20 7.97 -4.57 -6.18
N LEU A 21 7.36 -4.28 -7.34
CA LEU A 21 7.99 -3.48 -8.39
C LEU A 21 8.20 -2.04 -7.91
N PHE A 22 7.21 -1.43 -7.25
CA PHE A 22 7.35 -0.09 -6.67
C PHE A 22 8.37 -0.03 -5.54
N PHE A 23 8.43 -1.07 -4.70
CA PHE A 23 9.48 -1.22 -3.70
C PHE A 23 10.86 -1.23 -4.34
N ILE A 24 11.09 -2.13 -5.30
CA ILE A 24 12.38 -2.21 -6.01
C ILE A 24 12.71 -0.87 -6.66
N HIS A 25 11.78 -0.29 -7.41
CA HIS A 25 11.96 1.01 -8.05
C HIS A 25 12.37 2.10 -7.05
N SER A 26 11.69 2.16 -5.89
CA SER A 26 11.99 3.15 -4.83
C SER A 26 13.39 3.02 -4.22
N LEU A 27 14.05 1.87 -4.34
CA LEU A 27 15.43 1.70 -3.88
C LEU A 27 16.45 2.34 -4.84
N PHE A 28 16.09 2.54 -6.11
CA PHE A 28 16.99 3.05 -7.15
C PHE A 28 16.81 4.53 -7.47
N VAL A 29 15.67 5.13 -7.12
CA VAL A 29 15.37 6.56 -7.39
C VAL A 29 15.77 7.49 -6.25
N SER A 30 16.78 7.11 -5.46
CA SER A 30 17.27 7.79 -4.24
C SER A 30 16.33 7.65 -3.01
N PRO A 31 16.80 7.94 -1.78
CA PRO A 31 15.96 7.88 -0.59
C PRO A 31 14.90 8.98 -0.64
N ILE A 32 13.73 8.64 -1.16
CA ILE A 32 12.60 9.56 -1.29
C ILE A 32 11.46 9.17 -0.34
N SER A 33 10.81 10.19 0.21
CA SER A 33 9.57 10.02 0.95
C SER A 33 8.47 9.50 0.03
N VAL A 34 7.43 8.90 0.61
CA VAL A 34 6.22 8.50 -0.13
C VAL A 34 5.62 9.70 -0.87
N GLU A 35 5.59 10.87 -0.23
CA GLU A 35 5.10 12.11 -0.84
C GLU A 35 5.84 12.44 -2.14
N ASN A 36 7.18 12.50 -2.08
CA ASN A 36 8.00 12.83 -3.24
C ASN A 36 7.92 11.74 -4.32
N TYR A 37 7.87 10.46 -3.91
CA TYR A 37 7.68 9.35 -4.84
C TYR A 37 6.36 9.47 -5.60
N PHE A 38 5.26 9.76 -4.90
CA PHE A 38 3.97 9.93 -5.55
C PHE A 38 3.94 11.18 -6.43
N LEU A 39 4.52 12.29 -5.98
CA LEU A 39 4.60 13.50 -6.79
C LEU A 39 5.33 13.27 -8.12
N GLU A 40 6.41 12.48 -8.12
CA GLU A 40 7.19 12.20 -9.33
C GLU A 40 6.61 11.09 -10.21
N TYR A 41 6.14 9.99 -9.61
CA TYR A 41 5.84 8.75 -10.36
C TYR A 41 4.36 8.34 -10.30
N TRP A 42 3.57 8.87 -9.36
CA TRP A 42 2.20 8.42 -9.16
C TRP A 42 1.29 9.47 -8.51
N GLN A 43 1.11 10.61 -9.20
CA GLN A 43 0.44 11.78 -8.64
C GLN A 43 -1.00 11.51 -8.18
N VAL A 44 -1.73 10.65 -8.91
CA VAL A 44 -3.09 10.20 -8.54
C VAL A 44 -3.13 9.59 -7.13
N ALA A 45 -2.08 8.88 -6.70
CA ALA A 45 -2.03 8.33 -5.34
C ALA A 45 -1.88 9.44 -4.29
N LEU A 46 -1.07 10.48 -4.58
CA LEU A 46 -0.94 11.64 -3.70
C LEU A 46 -2.28 12.38 -3.55
N ASP A 47 -2.97 12.62 -4.66
CA ASP A 47 -4.27 13.30 -4.68
C ASP A 47 -5.31 12.53 -3.85
N LEU A 48 -5.30 11.20 -3.92
CA LEU A 48 -6.17 10.36 -3.09
C LEU A 48 -5.85 10.51 -1.60
N PHE A 49 -4.57 10.47 -1.20
CA PHE A 49 -4.18 10.65 0.20
C PHE A 49 -4.62 12.03 0.73
N GLN A 50 -4.40 13.08 -0.06
CA GLN A 50 -4.80 14.45 0.31
C GLN A 50 -6.33 14.59 0.39
N TRP A 51 -7.06 14.00 -0.56
CA TRP A 51 -8.52 13.98 -0.54
C TRP A 51 -9.07 13.29 0.71
N PHE A 52 -8.56 12.10 1.06
CA PHE A 52 -8.97 11.41 2.29
C PHE A 52 -8.55 12.17 3.56
N GLY A 53 -7.38 12.81 3.55
CA GLY A 53 -6.93 13.69 4.64
C GLY A 53 -7.85 14.90 4.85
N SER A 54 -8.42 15.46 3.78
CA SER A 54 -9.32 16.62 3.85
C SER A 54 -10.64 16.35 4.59
N LEU A 55 -10.98 15.07 4.83
CA LEU A 55 -12.22 14.70 5.50
C LEU A 55 -12.22 15.01 7.00
N ASN A 56 -11.05 14.97 7.67
CA ASN A 56 -10.90 15.23 9.10
C ASN A 56 -9.43 15.50 9.46
N GLU A 57 -9.18 16.41 10.40
CA GLU A 57 -7.84 16.72 10.92
C GLU A 57 -7.06 15.50 11.44
N ILE A 58 -7.72 14.56 12.13
CA ILE A 58 -7.07 13.33 12.62
C ILE A 58 -6.61 12.47 11.45
N LEU A 59 -7.45 12.35 10.41
CA LEU A 59 -7.09 11.61 9.19
C LEU A 59 -5.96 12.31 8.45
N ASN A 60 -5.99 13.64 8.39
CA ASN A 60 -4.91 14.42 7.78
C ASN A 60 -3.57 14.14 8.46
N ILE A 61 -3.50 14.21 9.79
CA ILE A 61 -2.27 13.89 10.55
C ILE A 61 -1.81 12.46 10.27
N TYR A 62 -2.75 11.51 10.25
CA TYR A 62 -2.46 10.10 9.97
C TYR A 62 -1.87 9.91 8.57
N PHE A 63 -2.45 10.52 7.53
CA PHE A 63 -1.97 10.40 6.16
C PHE A 63 -0.65 11.15 5.95
N LEU A 64 -0.48 12.33 6.54
CA LEU A 64 0.79 13.07 6.50
C LEU A 64 1.92 12.26 7.14
N TRP A 65 1.65 11.55 8.24
CA TRP A 65 2.62 10.63 8.83
C TRP A 65 3.05 9.55 7.83
N TRP A 66 2.11 8.89 7.14
CA TRP A 66 2.43 7.90 6.10
C TRP A 66 3.22 8.50 4.93
N LEU A 67 2.83 9.70 4.48
CA LEU A 67 3.49 10.41 3.37
C LEU A 67 4.95 10.78 3.70
N SER A 68 5.27 10.99 4.97
CA SER A 68 6.63 11.30 5.43
C SER A 68 7.59 10.11 5.47
N LEU A 69 7.07 8.87 5.42
CA LEU A 69 7.90 7.67 5.50
C LEU A 69 8.70 7.44 4.21
N PRO A 70 9.79 6.65 4.25
CA PRO A 70 10.45 6.19 3.04
C PRO A 70 9.49 5.38 2.15
N ALA A 71 9.48 5.66 0.84
CA ALA A 71 8.59 4.97 -0.10
C ALA A 71 8.80 3.45 -0.10
N SER A 72 10.07 3.01 -0.01
CA SER A 72 10.43 1.59 0.10
C SER A 72 9.82 0.92 1.34
N LEU A 73 9.79 1.61 2.48
CA LEU A 73 9.17 1.11 3.69
C LEU A 73 7.66 0.94 3.52
N LEU A 74 6.98 1.93 2.92
CA LEU A 74 5.52 1.84 2.70
C LEU A 74 5.17 0.67 1.79
N PHE A 75 5.84 0.54 0.64
CA PHE A 75 5.52 -0.53 -0.33
C PHE A 75 5.80 -1.92 0.24
N SER A 76 6.92 -2.10 0.95
CA SER A 76 7.23 -3.38 1.59
C SER A 76 6.26 -3.73 2.71
N LEU A 77 5.93 -2.79 3.60
CA LEU A 77 4.94 -3.01 4.66
C LEU A 77 3.57 -3.38 4.10
N ARG A 78 3.09 -2.61 3.11
CA ARG A 78 1.79 -2.84 2.49
C ARG A 78 1.72 -4.23 1.86
N PHE A 79 2.75 -4.63 1.09
CA PHE A 79 2.83 -5.95 0.49
C PHE A 79 2.83 -7.07 1.55
N ILE A 80 3.64 -6.94 2.60
CA ILE A 80 3.75 -7.96 3.65
C ILE A 80 2.43 -8.13 4.39
N ILE A 81 1.78 -7.03 4.77
CA ILE A 81 0.54 -7.05 5.54
C ILE A 81 -0.59 -7.65 4.70
N SER A 82 -0.81 -7.17 3.46
CA SER A 82 -1.88 -7.67 2.61
C SER A 82 -1.69 -9.14 2.23
N THR A 83 -0.48 -9.54 1.87
CA THR A 83 -0.14 -10.92 1.55
C THR A 83 -0.35 -11.83 2.76
N SER A 84 0.04 -11.39 3.97
CA SER A 84 -0.16 -12.15 5.21
C SER A 84 -1.64 -12.35 5.52
N ILE A 85 -2.47 -11.31 5.33
CA ILE A 85 -3.93 -11.41 5.47
C ILE A 85 -4.49 -12.38 4.43
N GLY A 86 -4.05 -12.28 3.18
CA GLY A 86 -4.48 -13.19 2.11
C GLY A 86 -4.18 -14.66 2.40
N PHE A 87 -2.96 -14.95 2.87
CA PHE A 87 -2.57 -16.29 3.31
C PHE A 87 -3.41 -16.78 4.49
N TRP A 88 -3.65 -15.92 5.48
CA TRP A 88 -4.47 -16.26 6.63
C TRP A 88 -5.90 -16.63 6.22
N ILE A 89 -6.51 -15.86 5.30
CA ILE A 89 -7.84 -16.14 4.74
C ILE A 89 -7.85 -17.49 4.04
N ILE A 90 -6.90 -17.75 3.13
CA ILE A 90 -6.84 -19.02 2.38
C ILE A 90 -6.64 -20.20 3.32
N LYS A 91 -5.76 -20.09 4.31
CA LYS A 91 -5.48 -21.15 5.29
C LYS A 91 -6.69 -21.47 6.16
N LYS A 92 -7.52 -20.48 6.49
CA LYS A 92 -8.75 -20.68 7.29
C LYS A 92 -9.89 -21.31 6.51
N ILE A 93 -9.86 -21.22 5.19
CA ILE A 93 -10.95 -21.67 4.30
C ILE A 93 -10.60 -22.99 3.60
N SER A 94 -9.31 -23.33 3.52
CA SER A 94 -8.82 -24.66 3.14
C SER A 94 -9.09 -25.69 4.22
#